data_AF-A0A2V9TS19-F1
#
_entry.id   AF-A0A2V9TS19-F1
#
_cell.length_a   1.000
_cell.length_b   1.000
_cell.length_c   1.000
_cell.angle_alpha   90.00
_cell.angle_beta   90.00
_cell.angle_gamma   90.00
#
_symmetry.space_group_name_H-M   'P 1'
#
loop_
_entity.id
_entity.type
_entity.pdbx_description
1 polymer ?
#
loop_
_entity_poly.entity_id
_entity_poly.type
_entity_poly.pdbx_seq_one_letter_code
_entity_poly.pdbx_strand_id
1 'polypeptide(L)'
;MATIEAPPRLQVRLHEGRFKNEPPVDFRHEQNARKMRAAIEKVRGQLGREYDLIIGGKHVKTGEKIKSINPAKPSQIVGLHQKAGREHVEPAMNAALKA
;
A
#
# COMPACT_ATOMS: atom_id res chain seq x y z
N MET A 1 -27.05 13.46 3.41
CA MET A 1 -26.78 12.69 2.18
C MET A 1 -25.59 11.79 2.45
N ALA A 2 -25.80 10.48 2.62
CA ALA A 2 -24.73 9.52 2.91
C ALA A 2 -24.35 8.80 1.62
N THR A 3 -23.17 9.11 1.08
CA THR A 3 -22.54 8.34 0.01
C THR A 3 -22.10 7.00 0.58
N ILE A 4 -22.79 5.93 0.20
CA ILE A 4 -22.38 4.55 0.44
C ILE A 4 -21.25 4.26 -0.55
N GLU A 5 -20.00 4.28 -0.09
CA GLU A 5 -18.88 3.73 -0.87
C GLU A 5 -19.10 2.22 -1.03
N ALA A 6 -19.18 1.79 -2.29
CA ALA A 6 -19.38 0.39 -2.65
C ALA A 6 -18.20 -0.47 -2.13
N PRO A 7 -18.46 -1.70 -1.65
CA PRO A 7 -17.39 -2.58 -1.18
C PRO A 7 -16.38 -2.85 -2.32
N PRO A 8 -15.09 -3.00 -2.01
CA PRO A 8 -14.09 -3.34 -3.02
C PRO A 8 -14.45 -4.69 -3.63
N ARG A 9 -14.88 -4.70 -4.90
CA ARG A 9 -15.06 -5.97 -5.64
C ARG A 9 -13.68 -6.56 -5.84
N LEU A 10 -13.39 -7.67 -5.14
CA LEU A 10 -12.27 -8.54 -5.50
C LEU A 10 -12.52 -9.04 -6.93
N GLN A 11 -11.85 -8.43 -7.91
CA GLN A 11 -11.72 -9.01 -9.23
C GLN A 11 -10.82 -10.23 -9.08
N VAL A 12 -11.41 -11.39 -8.78
CA VAL A 12 -10.71 -12.68 -8.91
C VAL A 12 -10.50 -12.89 -10.40
N ARG A 13 -9.43 -12.33 -10.94
CA ARG A 13 -8.92 -12.75 -12.25
C ARG A 13 -8.31 -14.13 -12.03
N LEU A 14 -9.11 -15.18 -12.25
CA LEU A 14 -8.55 -16.51 -12.44
C LEU A 14 -7.57 -16.38 -13.61
N HIS A 15 -6.29 -16.62 -13.35
CA HIS A 15 -5.28 -16.58 -14.40
C HIS A 15 -5.59 -17.74 -15.35
N GLU A 16 -5.96 -17.41 -16.58
CA GLU A 16 -6.15 -18.42 -17.62
C GLU A 16 -4.78 -18.90 -18.07
N GLY A 17 -4.35 -20.07 -17.57
CA GLY A 17 -3.12 -20.72 -17.98
C GLY A 17 -2.33 -21.36 -16.84
N ARG A 18 -1.22 -22.02 -17.19
CA ARG A 18 -0.30 -22.58 -16.21
C ARG A 18 0.45 -21.45 -15.49
N PHE A 19 0.70 -21.63 -14.20
CA PHE A 19 1.58 -20.74 -13.44
C PHE A 19 2.89 -20.49 -14.19
N LYS A 20 3.30 -19.23 -14.24
CA LYS A 20 4.55 -18.78 -14.84
C LYS A 20 5.12 -17.66 -13.97
N ASN A 21 6.42 -17.72 -13.70
CA ASN A 21 7.12 -16.66 -12.97
C ASN A 21 7.18 -15.37 -13.79
N GLU A 22 7.09 -14.22 -13.10
CA GLU A 22 7.38 -12.91 -13.68
C GLU A 22 8.87 -12.84 -14.04
N PRO A 23 9.25 -12.51 -15.29
CA PRO A 23 10.65 -12.40 -15.67
C PRO A 23 11.31 -11.18 -14.99
N PRO A 24 12.60 -11.27 -14.63
CA PRO A 24 13.32 -10.11 -14.11
C PRO A 24 13.46 -9.03 -15.19
N VAL A 25 13.48 -7.77 -14.75
CA VAL A 25 13.70 -6.63 -15.64
C VAL A 25 15.16 -6.58 -16.07
N ASP A 26 15.41 -6.60 -17.39
CA ASP A 26 16.76 -6.48 -17.94
C ASP A 26 17.20 -5.02 -18.08
N PHE A 27 18.11 -4.58 -17.21
CA PHE A 27 18.64 -3.21 -17.20
C PHE A 27 19.77 -2.94 -18.21
N ARG A 28 20.19 -3.95 -19.00
CA ARG A 28 21.07 -3.71 -20.17
C ARG A 28 20.34 -2.87 -21.23
N HIS A 29 19.01 -2.94 -21.25
CA HIS A 29 18.17 -2.08 -22.08
C HIS A 29 17.98 -0.72 -21.40
N GLU A 30 18.56 0.33 -21.97
CA GLU A 30 18.52 1.67 -21.38
C GLU A 30 17.10 2.19 -21.12
N GLN A 31 16.13 1.80 -21.93
CA GLN A 31 14.73 2.22 -21.75
C GLN A 31 14.17 1.76 -20.40
N ASN A 32 14.58 0.59 -19.90
CA ASN A 32 14.17 0.09 -18.59
C ASN A 32 14.79 0.94 -17.47
N ALA A 33 16.07 1.31 -17.60
CA ALA A 33 16.73 2.21 -16.66
C ALA A 33 16.08 3.61 -16.66
N ARG A 34 15.70 4.15 -17.83
CA ARG A 34 14.96 5.42 -17.94
C ARG A 34 13.61 5.35 -17.21
N LYS A 35 12.82 4.28 -17.43
CA LYS A 35 11.54 4.07 -16.74
C LYS A 35 11.70 3.98 -15.22
N MET A 36 12.72 3.26 -14.73
CA MET A 36 13.01 3.15 -13.31
C MET A 36 13.35 4.51 -12.69
N ARG A 37 14.24 5.30 -13.32
CA ARG A 37 14.58 6.64 -12.83
C ARG A 37 13.35 7.55 -12.77
N ALA A 38 12.53 7.54 -13.82
CA ALA A 38 11.29 8.33 -13.83
C ALA A 38 10.30 7.90 -12.73
N ALA A 39 10.19 6.59 -12.46
CA ALA A 39 9.37 6.06 -11.38
C ALA A 39 9.89 6.50 -10.00
N ILE A 40 11.21 6.48 -9.79
CA ILE A 40 11.84 6.95 -8.54
C ILE A 40 11.54 8.44 -8.33
N GLU A 41 11.72 9.28 -9.35
CA GLU A 41 11.40 10.71 -9.25
C GLU A 41 9.92 10.96 -8.94
N LYS A 42 9.02 10.21 -9.59
CA LYS A 42 7.59 10.28 -9.31
C LYS A 42 7.28 9.93 -7.85
N VAL A 43 7.90 8.87 -7.31
CA VAL A 43 7.68 8.44 -5.92
C VAL A 43 8.30 9.42 -4.92
N ARG A 44 9.43 10.06 -5.25
CA ARG A 44 10.03 11.11 -4.42
C ARG A 44 9.07 12.26 -4.14
N GLY A 45 8.26 12.65 -5.13
CA GLY A 45 7.19 13.65 -4.97
C GLY A 45 5.99 13.19 -4.13
N GLN A 46 5.95 11.92 -3.70
CA GLN A 46 4.86 11.32 -2.93
C GLN A 46 5.27 10.91 -1.51
N LEU A 47 6.53 11.17 -1.13
CA LEU A 47 7.03 10.82 0.19
C LEU A 47 6.37 11.65 1.28
N GLY A 48 6.32 11.09 2.49
CA GLY A 48 5.70 11.75 3.64
C GLY A 48 4.17 11.67 3.66
N ARG A 49 3.56 10.96 2.70
CA ARG A 49 2.11 10.67 2.73
C ARG A 49 1.71 9.91 3.99
N GLU A 50 0.49 10.18 4.42
CA GLU A 50 -0.15 9.48 5.53
C GLU A 50 -1.04 8.36 5.01
N TYR A 51 -0.96 7.20 5.65
CA TYR A 51 -1.66 5.97 5.28
C TYR A 51 -2.50 5.49 6.46
N ASP A 52 -3.81 5.46 6.22
CA ASP A 52 -4.80 5.01 7.20
C ASP A 52 -4.83 3.49 7.34
N LEU A 53 -5.29 2.99 8.50
CA LEU A 53 -5.61 1.57 8.63
C LEU A 53 -6.79 1.24 7.72
N ILE A 54 -6.79 0.05 7.13
CA ILE A 54 -7.92 -0.46 6.37
C ILE A 54 -8.53 -1.63 7.13
N ILE A 55 -9.70 -1.42 7.73
CA ILE A 55 -10.41 -2.43 8.51
C ILE A 55 -11.79 -2.64 7.86
N GLY A 56 -12.02 -3.84 7.32
CA GLY A 56 -13.27 -4.16 6.60
C GLY A 56 -13.55 -3.22 5.42
N GLY A 57 -12.49 -2.77 4.73
CA GLY A 57 -12.57 -1.84 3.61
C GLY A 57 -12.73 -0.36 4.00
N LYS A 58 -12.75 -0.02 5.30
CA LYS A 58 -12.87 1.37 5.77
C LYS A 58 -11.53 1.92 6.22
N HIS A 59 -11.29 3.20 5.91
CA HIS A 59 -10.15 3.95 6.40
C HIS A 59 -10.34 4.36 7.87
N VAL A 60 -9.38 4.01 8.73
CA VAL A 60 -9.40 4.30 10.16
C VAL A 60 -8.13 5.04 10.57
N LYS A 61 -8.31 6.20 11.21
CA LYS A 61 -7.23 7.01 11.77
C LYS A 61 -7.02 6.71 13.24
N THR A 62 -5.78 6.81 13.71
CA THR A 62 -5.41 6.52 15.09
C THR A 62 -4.69 7.71 15.72
N GLY A 63 -4.59 7.71 17.06
CA GLY A 63 -3.85 8.76 17.77
C GLY A 63 -2.34 8.64 17.57
N GLU A 64 -1.82 7.42 17.54
CA GLU A 64 -0.39 7.14 17.33
C GLU A 64 -0.06 6.83 15.87
N LYS A 65 1.16 7.17 15.44
CA LYS A 65 1.66 6.94 14.07
C LYS A 65 3.06 6.32 14.08
N ILE A 66 3.34 5.50 13.07
CA ILE A 66 4.64 4.92 12.79
C ILE A 66 5.28 5.68 11.63
N LYS A 67 6.53 6.15 11.83
CA LYS A 67 7.32 6.80 10.79
C LYS A 67 8.13 5.76 10.03
N SER A 68 7.84 5.57 8.74
CA SER A 68 8.68 4.79 7.85
C SER A 68 9.78 5.70 7.28
N ILE A 69 11.04 5.38 7.55
CA ILE A 69 12.20 6.21 7.20
C ILE A 69 13.00 5.57 6.07
N ASN A 70 13.67 6.39 5.27
CA ASN A 70 14.59 5.92 4.25
C ASN A 70 15.90 5.46 4.92
N PRO A 71 16.29 4.16 4.86
CA PRO A 71 17.53 3.70 5.48
C PRO A 71 18.79 4.33 4.85
N ALA A 72 18.75 4.71 3.58
CA ALA A 72 19.85 5.39 2.90
C ALA A 72 19.94 6.89 3.25
N LYS A 73 18.87 7.48 3.82
CA LYS A 73 18.82 8.87 4.28
C LYS A 73 17.84 8.99 5.45
N PRO A 74 18.26 8.69 6.70
CA PRO A 74 17.35 8.60 7.85
C PRO A 74 16.55 9.86 8.18
N SER A 75 17.02 11.04 7.73
CA SER A 75 16.26 12.30 7.85
C SER A 75 15.06 12.41 6.90
N GLN A 76 14.91 11.49 5.94
CA GLN A 76 13.83 11.47 4.97
C GLN A 76 12.74 10.47 5.40
N ILE A 77 11.53 10.99 5.60
CA ILE A 77 10.34 10.19 5.88
C ILE A 77 9.76 9.69 4.55
N VAL A 78 9.60 8.38 4.41
CA VAL A 78 8.96 7.73 3.25
C VAL A 78 7.45 7.80 3.38
N GLY A 79 6.92 7.49 4.56
CA GLY A 79 5.49 7.51 4.84
C GLY A 79 5.18 7.52 6.32
N LEU A 80 3.98 7.99 6.67
CA LEU A 80 3.41 7.97 8.01
C LEU A 80 2.27 6.97 8.02
N HIS A 81 2.34 5.95 8.86
CA HIS A 81 1.31 4.92 8.95
C HIS A 81 0.59 5.03 10.28
N GLN A 82 -0.74 4.93 10.28
CA GLN A 82 -1.52 4.84 11.52
C GLN A 82 -1.11 3.59 12.30
N LYS A 83 -0.96 3.72 13.62
CA LYS A 83 -0.60 2.61 14.51
C LYS A 83 -1.85 2.02 15.15
N ALA A 84 -2.13 0.75 14.85
CA ALA A 84 -3.23 0.05 15.49
C ALA A 84 -2.98 -0.17 16.99
N GLY A 85 -3.90 0.32 17.81
CA GLY A 85 -4.06 -0.04 19.22
C GLY A 85 -4.94 -1.29 19.44
N ARG A 86 -5.09 -1.71 20.71
CA ARG A 86 -5.87 -2.90 21.11
C ARG A 86 -7.33 -2.85 20.65
N GLU A 87 -7.91 -1.65 20.67
CA GLU A 87 -9.27 -1.34 20.26
C GLU A 87 -9.57 -1.63 18.79
N HIS A 88 -8.53 -1.75 17.94
CA HIS A 88 -8.68 -2.04 16.52
C HIS A 88 -8.68 -3.55 16.21
N VAL A 89 -8.25 -4.40 17.16
CA VAL A 89 -8.08 -5.84 16.95
C VAL A 89 -9.42 -6.53 16.72
N GLU A 90 -10.37 -6.34 17.64
CA GLU A 90 -11.71 -6.95 17.53
C GLU A 90 -12.44 -6.54 16.24
N PRO A 91 -12.51 -5.25 15.87
CA PRO A 91 -13.06 -4.84 14.58
C PRO A 91 -12.40 -5.51 13.37
N ALA A 92 -11.07 -5.65 13.39
CA ALA A 92 -10.33 -6.30 12.30
C ALA A 92 -10.62 -7.80 12.20
N MET A 93 -10.63 -8.50 13.33
CA MET A 93 -10.96 -9.94 13.37
C MET A 93 -12.38 -10.20 12.90
N ASN A 94 -13.35 -9.42 13.38
CA ASN A 94 -14.74 -9.55 12.99
C ASN A 94 -14.96 -9.20 11.51
N ALA A 95 -14.24 -8.21 10.98
CA ALA A 95 -14.29 -7.90 9.56
C ALA A 95 -13.72 -9.02 8.69
N ALA A 96 -12.59 -9.61 9.10
CA ALA A 96 -11.97 -10.72 8.39
C ALA A 96 -12.83 -11.99 8.40
N LEU A 97 -13.50 -12.29 9.53
CA LEU A 97 -14.38 -13.45 9.66
C LEU A 97 -15.65 -13.35 8.78
N LYS A 98 -16.13 -12.14 8.53
CA LYS A 98 -17.34 -11.89 7.72
C LYS A 98 -17.09 -11.86 6.21
N ALA A 99 -15.83 -11.76 5.79
CA ALA A 99 -15.43 -11.62 4.39
C ALA A 99 -15.35 -12.98 3.70
#